data_AF-A0A958FGR6-F1
#
_entry.id   AF-A0A958FGR6-F1
#
_cell.length_a   1.000
_cell.length_b   1.000
_cell.length_c   1.000
_cell.angle_alpha   90.00
_cell.angle_beta   90.00
_cell.angle_gamma   90.00
#
_symmetry.space_group_name_H-M   'P 1'
#
loop_
_entity.id
_entity.type
_entity.pdbx_description
1 polymer ?
#
loop_
_entity_poly.entity_id
_entity_poly.type
_entity_poly.pdbx_seq_one_letter_code
_entity_poly.pdbx_strand_id
1 'polypeptide(L)' 'MSSNGTTLQDEDGDTPDWIEIYNPGPASVDLGGFGLSDDSTDLFRWTFPPHLLSPQNHLLV' A
#
# COMPACT_ATOMS: atom_id res chain seq x y z
N MET A 1 13.64 12.18 -7.18
CA MET A 1 12.25 12.63 -7.41
C MET A 1 11.49 11.49 -8.00
N SER A 2 10.50 11.00 -7.28
CA SER A 2 9.57 9.94 -7.70
C SER A 2 8.82 10.41 -8.96
N SER A 3 8.70 9.54 -9.96
CA SER A 3 8.12 9.85 -11.28
C SER A 3 6.59 9.78 -11.29
N ASN A 4 5.92 10.25 -10.24
CA ASN A 4 4.47 10.34 -10.21
C ASN A 4 4.07 11.77 -10.62
N GLY A 5 3.26 11.90 -11.68
CA GLY A 5 2.90 13.17 -12.33
C GLY A 5 2.13 14.18 -11.46
N THR A 6 1.84 13.82 -10.22
CA THR A 6 1.28 14.66 -9.17
C THR A 6 1.97 14.28 -7.86
N THR A 7 2.64 15.21 -7.22
CA THR A 7 3.28 14.98 -5.93
C THR A 7 2.17 14.81 -4.88
N LEU A 8 1.97 13.57 -4.39
CA LEU A 8 1.07 13.32 -3.27
C LEU A 8 1.81 13.70 -1.99
N GLN A 9 1.28 14.70 -1.29
CA GLN A 9 1.78 15.10 0.03
C GLN A 9 1.11 14.24 1.11
N ASP A 10 1.87 13.84 2.12
CA ASP A 10 1.33 13.21 3.32
C ASP A 10 0.70 14.27 4.26
N GLU A 11 0.24 13.82 5.43
CA GLU A 11 -0.40 14.68 6.43
C GLU A 11 0.53 15.75 7.03
N ASP A 12 1.85 15.56 6.91
CA ASP A 12 2.89 16.49 7.39
C ASP A 12 3.40 17.41 6.26
N GLY A 13 2.90 17.24 5.04
CA GLY A 13 3.29 18.03 3.86
C GLY A 13 4.55 17.52 3.17
N ASP A 14 5.07 16.37 3.60
CA ASP A 14 6.21 15.70 3.00
C ASP A 14 5.76 14.91 1.77
N THR A 15 6.71 14.59 0.89
CA THR A 15 6.45 13.89 -0.38
C THR A 15 7.21 12.56 -0.38
N PRO A 16 6.81 11.60 0.47
CA PRO A 16 7.47 10.30 0.52
C PRO A 16 7.24 9.52 -0.77
N ASP A 17 8.07 8.50 -0.98
CA ASP A 17 7.82 7.52 -2.03
C ASP A 17 6.65 6.63 -1.60
N TRP A 18 5.53 6.76 -2.31
CA TRP A 18 4.31 6.00 -2.05
C TRP A 18 4.33 4.64 -2.75
N ILE A 19 3.73 3.64 -2.13
CA ILE A 19 3.44 2.34 -2.75
C ILE A 19 1.94 2.24 -2.99
N GLU A 20 1.54 1.84 -4.20
CA GLU A 20 0.13 1.57 -4.52
C GLU A 20 -0.12 0.07 -4.64
N ILE A 21 -1.12 -0.41 -3.90
CA ILE A 21 -1.60 -1.80 -3.94
C ILE A 21 -2.92 -1.83 -4.68
N TYR A 22 -2.98 -2.56 -5.79
CA TYR A 22 -4.17 -2.73 -6.60
C TYR A 22 -4.77 -4.13 -6.42
N ASN A 23 -6.09 -4.21 -6.20
CA ASN A 23 -6.82 -5.48 -6.25
C ASN A 23 -7.45 -5.67 -7.65
N PRO A 24 -6.83 -6.44 -8.57
CA PRO A 24 -7.38 -6.68 -9.91
C PRO A 24 -8.52 -7.71 -9.91
N GLY A 25 -8.75 -8.41 -8.81
CA GLY A 25 -9.70 -9.51 -8.73
C GLY A 25 -11.14 -9.03 -8.72
N PRO A 26 -12.11 -9.94 -8.98
CA PRO A 26 -13.53 -9.63 -8.92
C PRO A 26 -14.10 -9.67 -7.48
N ALA A 27 -13.30 -10.04 -6.48
CA ALA A 27 -13.71 -10.19 -5.08
C ALA A 27 -12.87 -9.30 -4.15
N SER A 28 -13.46 -8.89 -3.03
CA SER A 28 -12.74 -8.15 -2.00
C SER A 28 -11.67 -9.01 -1.34
N VAL A 29 -10.53 -8.40 -1.01
CA VAL A 29 -9.41 -9.04 -0.32
C VAL A 29 -9.23 -8.36 1.03
N ASP A 30 -9.24 -9.13 2.12
CA ASP A 30 -8.82 -8.61 3.43
C ASP A 30 -7.29 -8.66 3.52
N LEU A 31 -6.67 -7.49 3.67
CA LEU A 31 -5.24 -7.34 3.82
C LEU A 31 -4.77 -7.57 5.26
N GLY A 32 -5.68 -7.82 6.21
CA GLY A 32 -5.35 -8.07 7.60
C GLY A 32 -4.30 -9.16 7.76
N GLY A 33 -3.16 -8.81 8.37
CA GLY A 33 -2.05 -9.73 8.60
C GLY A 33 -1.09 -9.92 7.42
N PHE A 34 -1.29 -9.22 6.30
CA PHE A 34 -0.31 -9.17 5.21
C PHE A 34 0.94 -8.40 5.68
N GLY A 35 2.10 -8.79 5.16
CA GLY A 35 3.38 -8.13 5.45
C GLY A 35 3.85 -7.27 4.28
N LEU A 36 4.35 -6.07 4.58
CA LEU A 36 5.13 -5.24 3.68
C LEU A 36 6.57 -5.18 4.17
N SER A 37 7.51 -5.48 3.29
CA SER A 37 8.94 -5.43 3.58
C SER A 37 9.77 -5.25 2.32
N ASP A 38 10.92 -4.61 2.49
CA ASP A 38 12.02 -4.51 1.54
C ASP A 38 13.13 -5.55 1.80
N ASP A 39 13.03 -6.32 2.90
CA ASP A 39 13.97 -7.36 3.29
C ASP A 39 13.36 -8.75 3.09
N SER A 40 13.95 -9.54 2.19
CA SER A 40 13.53 -10.92 1.91
C SER A 40 13.65 -11.88 3.11
N THR A 41 14.39 -11.50 4.15
CA THR A 41 14.58 -12.29 5.37
C THR A 41 13.65 -11.87 6.51
N ASP A 42 12.99 -10.72 6.40
CA ASP A 42 12.03 -10.20 7.36
C ASP A 42 10.78 -9.71 6.63
N LEU A 43 9.85 -10.61 6.32
CA LEU A 43 8.70 -10.31 5.46
C LEU A 43 7.61 -9.45 6.13
N PHE A 44 7.67 -9.22 7.44
CA PHE A 44 6.58 -8.61 8.23
C PHE A 44 7.00 -7.32 8.95
N ARG A 45 7.99 -6.59 8.42
CA ARG A 45 8.45 -5.30 8.95
C ARG A 45 7.30 -4.33 9.22
N TRP A 46 6.33 -4.30 8.32
CA TRP A 46 5.03 -3.70 8.58
C TRP A 46 3.92 -4.71 8.32
N THR A 47 2.98 -4.81 9.25
CA THR A 47 1.82 -5.70 9.13
C THR A 47 0.58 -4.86 8.95
N PHE A 48 -0.19 -5.14 7.90
CA PHE A 48 -1.42 -4.43 7.62
C PHE A 48 -2.47 -4.69 8.72
N PRO A 49 -3.13 -3.65 9.24
CA PRO A 49 -4.33 -3.83 10.04
C PRO A 49 -5.45 -4.44 9.17
N PRO A 50 -6.53 -4.99 9.77
CA PRO A 50 -7.69 -5.46 9.03
C PRO A 50 -8.21 -4.36 8.10
N HIS A 51 -8.19 -4.63 6.80
CA HIS A 51 -8.62 -3.69 5.76
C HIS A 51 -9.13 -4.45 4.55
N LEU A 52 -10.40 -4.24 4.23
CA LEU A 52 -11.05 -4.90 3.11
C LEU A 52 -10.88 -4.06 1.83
N LEU A 53 -10.00 -4.50 0.94
CA LEU A 53 -9.78 -3.88 -0.36
C LEU A 53 -10.76 -4.44 -1.39
N SER A 54 -11.71 -3.60 -1.81
CA SER A 54 -12.73 -3.95 -2.82
C SER A 54 -12.14 -4.34 -4.19
N PRO A 55 -12.90 -5.07 -5.02
CA PRO A 55 -12.54 -5.34 -6.41
C PRO A 55 -12.20 -4.07 -7.18
N GLN A 56 -11.19 -4.13 -8.05
CA GLN A 56 -10.76 -3.03 -8.93
C GLN A 56 -10.42 -1.73 -8.18
N ASN A 57 -10.03 -1.81 -6.91
CA ASN A 57 -9.71 -0.66 -6.08
C ASN A 57 -8.23 -0.63 -5.69
N HIS A 58 -7.76 0.54 -5.28
CA HIS A 58 -6.37 0.82 -4.90
C HIS A 58 -6.27 1.21 -3.42
N LEU A 59 -5.14 0.86 -2.80
CA LEU A 59 -4.72 1.35 -1.50
C LEU A 59 -3.35 2.00 -1.65
N LEU A 60 -3.24 3.25 -1.18
CA LEU A 60 -1.97 3.97 -1.10
C LEU A 60 -1.37 3.74 0.29
N VAL A 61 -0.08 3.41 0.33
CA VAL A 61 0.71 3.15 1.54
C VAL A 61 1.93 4.06 1.54
#